data_AF-A0A485AXC2-F1
#
_entry.id   AF-A0A485AXC2-F1
#
_cell.length_a   1.000
_cell.length_b   1.000
_cell.length_c   1.000
_cell.angle_alpha   90.00
_cell.angle_beta   90.00
_cell.angle_gamma   90.00
#
_symmetry.space_group_name_H-M   'P 1'
#
loop_
_entity.id
_entity.type
_entity.pdbx_description
1 polymer ?
#
loop_
_entity_poly.entity_id
_entity_poly.type
_entity_poly.pdbx_seq_one_letter_code
_entity_poly.pdbx_strand_id
1 'polypeptide(L)'
;MVNTNTWQTSLSLQSFNLEVPVDDHERIEKVQEYVANYINADWIESLTATSERSRRLSPPAFRYQLTELARKAGKRVVLPEGDEPRTVKAAAICAERGIATCVLLGNQMKSTA
;
A
#
# COMPACT_ATOMS: atom_id res chain seq x y z
N MET A 1 9.81 -55.30 20.55
CA MET A 1 8.54 -56.05 20.39
C MET A 1 7.41 -55.07 20.64
N VAL A 2 6.42 -55.03 19.75
CA VAL A 2 5.20 -54.22 19.94
C VAL A 2 4.15 -55.07 20.64
N ASN A 3 3.54 -54.52 21.70
CA ASN A 3 2.65 -55.24 22.61
C ASN A 3 1.17 -55.21 22.16
N THR A 4 0.88 -54.77 20.93
CA THR A 4 -0.49 -54.56 20.43
C THR A 4 -0.77 -55.38 19.18
N ASN A 5 -1.96 -56.00 19.15
CA ASN A 5 -2.42 -56.79 18.01
C ASN A 5 -2.87 -55.89 16.85
N THR A 6 -2.79 -56.39 15.61
CA THR A 6 -3.17 -55.66 14.37
C THR A 6 -4.55 -54.99 14.44
N TRP A 7 -5.50 -55.62 15.13
CA TRP A 7 -6.84 -55.09 15.33
C TRP A 7 -6.86 -53.85 16.26
N GLN A 8 -6.10 -53.89 17.35
CA GLN A 8 -5.90 -52.76 18.25
C GLN A 8 -5.18 -51.59 17.56
N THR A 9 -4.15 -51.88 16.77
CA THR A 9 -3.45 -50.83 15.99
C THR A 9 -4.36 -50.19 14.93
N SER A 10 -5.27 -50.97 14.33
CA SER A 10 -6.25 -50.44 13.36
C SER A 10 -7.29 -49.53 14.02
N LEU A 11 -7.76 -49.89 15.22
CA LEU A 11 -8.67 -49.04 16.02
C LEU A 11 -7.99 -47.74 16.47
N SER A 12 -6.73 -47.79 16.89
CA SER A 12 -5.97 -46.60 17.29
C SER A 12 -5.69 -45.64 16.13
N LEU A 13 -5.51 -46.16 14.92
CA LEU A 13 -5.41 -45.33 13.70
C LEU A 13 -6.72 -44.63 13.38
N GLN A 14 -7.86 -45.28 13.59
CA GLN A 14 -9.18 -44.66 13.40
C GLN A 14 -9.44 -43.50 14.36
N SER A 15 -8.94 -43.59 15.60
CA SER A 15 -9.06 -42.54 16.60
C SER A 15 -7.93 -41.51 16.56
N PHE A 16 -7.04 -41.57 15.56
CA PHE A 16 -5.87 -40.70 15.52
C PHE A 16 -6.27 -39.31 15.02
N ASN A 17 -6.28 -38.34 15.93
CA ASN A 17 -6.56 -36.95 15.55
C ASN A 17 -5.33 -36.36 14.83
N LEU A 18 -5.52 -35.94 13.58
CA LEU A 18 -4.49 -35.32 12.74
C LEU A 18 -4.34 -33.82 12.99
N GLU A 19 -5.23 -33.24 13.79
CA GLU A 19 -5.17 -31.83 14.13
C GLU A 19 -3.94 -31.53 15.01
N VAL A 20 -3.26 -30.44 14.67
CA VAL A 20 -2.21 -29.87 15.54
C VAL A 20 -2.91 -28.93 16.51
N PRO A 21 -2.86 -29.18 17.84
CA PRO A 21 -3.40 -28.26 18.82
C PRO A 21 -2.74 -26.88 18.69
N VAL A 22 -3.53 -25.81 18.81
CA VAL A 22 -3.05 -24.43 18.68
C VAL A 22 -1.98 -24.06 19.72
N ASP A 23 -1.94 -24.77 20.84
CA ASP A 23 -0.99 -24.55 21.94
C ASP A 23 0.35 -25.28 21.73
N ASP A 24 0.44 -26.15 20.72
CA ASP A 24 1.66 -26.91 20.39
C ASP A 24 2.52 -26.13 19.38
N HIS A 25 3.10 -25.04 19.88
CA HIS A 25 3.94 -24.13 19.09
C HIS A 25 5.12 -24.84 18.41
N GLU A 26 5.74 -25.82 19.07
CA GLU A 26 6.89 -26.56 18.52
C GLU A 26 6.49 -27.40 17.30
N ARG A 27 5.31 -28.03 17.35
CA ARG A 27 4.79 -28.79 16.21
C ARG A 27 4.36 -27.89 15.06
N ILE A 28 3.77 -26.74 15.36
CA ILE A 28 3.40 -25.73 14.35
C ILE A 28 4.66 -25.24 13.64
N GLU A 29 5.73 -24.92 14.37
CA GLU A 29 7.00 -24.46 13.81
C GLU A 29 7.61 -25.52 12.87
N LYS A 30 7.64 -26.79 13.29
CA LYS A 30 8.13 -27.90 12.45
C LYS A 30 7.33 -28.05 11.15
N VAL A 31 6.01 -27.91 11.21
CA VAL A 31 5.15 -27.97 10.02
C VAL A 31 5.40 -26.77 9.12
N GLN A 32 5.52 -25.57 9.69
CA GLN A 32 5.82 -24.35 8.94
C GLN A 32 7.18 -24.43 8.23
N GLU A 33 8.23 -24.87 8.92
CA GLU A 33 9.57 -25.02 8.35
C GLU A 33 9.60 -26.10 7.28
N TYR A 34 8.93 -27.23 7.51
CA TYR A 34 8.76 -28.27 6.48
C TYR A 34 8.11 -27.69 5.22
N VAL A 35 6.98 -27.01 5.34
CA VAL A 35 6.27 -26.41 4.20
C VAL A 35 7.13 -25.35 3.51
N ALA A 36 7.80 -24.47 4.27
CA ALA A 36 8.64 -23.42 3.75
C ALA A 36 9.76 -23.95 2.85
N ASN A 37 10.36 -25.10 3.19
CA ASN A 37 11.42 -25.74 2.41
C ASN A 37 10.96 -26.24 1.03
N TYR A 38 9.66 -26.46 0.82
CA TYR A 38 9.11 -26.87 -0.48
C TYR A 38 8.45 -25.74 -1.26
N ILE A 39 8.40 -24.52 -0.70
CA ILE A 39 7.90 -23.36 -1.44
C ILE A 39 9.00 -22.86 -2.37
N ASN A 40 8.70 -22.80 -3.67
CA ASN A 40 9.62 -22.30 -4.68
C ASN A 40 9.84 -20.78 -4.53
N ALA A 41 11.11 -20.37 -4.42
CA ALA A 41 11.48 -18.96 -4.26
C ALA A 41 11.15 -18.09 -5.49
N ASP A 42 11.37 -18.61 -6.70
CA ASP A 42 11.08 -17.91 -7.96
C ASP A 42 9.57 -17.64 -8.11
N TRP A 43 8.72 -18.56 -7.62
CA TRP A 43 7.28 -18.39 -7.56
C TRP A 43 6.89 -17.24 -6.61
N ILE A 44 7.51 -17.14 -5.43
CA ILE A 44 7.30 -16.00 -4.52
C ILE A 44 7.73 -14.69 -5.19
N GLU A 45 8.87 -14.68 -5.86
CA GLU A 45 9.37 -13.49 -6.55
C GLU A 45 8.41 -13.04 -7.67
N SER A 46 7.86 -13.99 -8.44
CA SER A 46 6.85 -13.72 -9.47
C SER A 46 5.57 -13.07 -8.93
N LEU A 47 5.14 -13.44 -7.72
CA LEU A 47 4.01 -12.83 -7.03
C LEU A 47 4.33 -11.39 -6.61
N THR A 48 5.55 -11.15 -6.12
CA THR A 48 5.97 -9.81 -5.70
C THR A 48 6.19 -8.85 -6.87
N ALA A 49 6.67 -9.35 -8.02
CA ALA A 49 6.86 -8.57 -9.24
C ALA A 49 5.52 -8.11 -9.85
N THR A 50 4.47 -8.92 -9.72
CA THR A 50 3.11 -8.57 -10.18
C THR A 50 2.43 -7.58 -9.24
N SER A 51 2.82 -7.58 -7.95
CA SER A 51 2.38 -6.54 -7.03
C SER A 51 3.19 -5.27 -7.30
N GLU A 52 2.70 -4.42 -8.19
CA GLU A 52 2.96 -2.98 -8.09
C GLU A 52 2.44 -2.55 -6.71
N ARG A 53 3.28 -2.68 -5.68
CA ARG A 53 3.02 -2.04 -4.40
C ARG A 53 2.94 -0.57 -4.72
N SER A 54 1.72 -0.05 -4.86
CA SER A 54 1.49 1.38 -4.81
C SER A 54 2.21 1.83 -3.55
N ARG A 55 3.28 2.61 -3.74
CA ARG A 55 4.10 3.09 -2.64
C ARG A 55 3.12 3.78 -1.70
N ARG A 56 2.84 3.16 -0.55
CA ARG A 56 1.95 3.72 0.46
C ARG A 56 2.69 4.91 1.07
N LEU A 57 2.60 6.04 0.38
CA LEU A 57 3.12 7.30 0.86
C LEU A 57 2.23 7.75 2.01
N SER A 58 2.85 8.27 3.07
CA SER A 58 2.09 9.01 4.07
C SER A 58 1.41 10.21 3.39
N PRO A 59 0.24 10.68 3.87
CA PRO A 59 -0.42 11.84 3.27
C PRO A 59 0.51 13.06 3.09
N PRO A 60 1.43 13.39 4.02
CA PRO A 60 2.43 14.44 3.80
C PRO A 60 3.41 14.15 2.66
N ALA A 61 3.94 12.93 2.58
CA ALA A 61 4.90 12.54 1.55
C ALA A 61 4.27 12.57 0.15
N PHE A 62 3.00 12.16 0.03
CA PHE A 62 2.24 12.24 -1.21
C PHE A 62 2.07 13.69 -1.69
N ARG A 63 1.66 14.61 -0.79
CA ARG A 63 1.48 16.03 -1.12
C ARG A 63 2.79 16.68 -1.54
N TYR A 64 3.89 16.35 -0.85
CA TYR A 64 5.22 16.82 -1.21
C TYR A 64 5.60 16.36 -2.62
N GLN A 65 5.51 15.05 -2.89
CA GLN A 65 5.85 14.49 -4.19
C GLN A 65 5.01 15.09 -5.33
N LEU A 66 3.70 15.26 -5.12
CA LEU A 66 2.82 15.90 -6.09
C LEU A 66 3.24 17.34 -6.40
N THR A 67 3.65 18.08 -5.35
CA THR A 67 4.12 19.47 -5.48
C THR A 67 5.44 19.54 -6.25
N GLU A 68 6.38 18.64 -5.99
CA GLU A 68 7.64 18.55 -6.73
C GLU A 68 7.42 18.22 -8.20
N LEU A 69 6.52 17.28 -8.50
CA LEU A 69 6.14 16.94 -9.87
C LEU A 69 5.51 18.13 -10.59
N ALA A 70 4.61 18.86 -9.93
CA ALA A 70 3.99 20.06 -10.48
C ALA A 70 5.03 21.15 -10.79
N ARG A 71 5.96 21.42 -9.85
CA ARG A 71 7.06 22.36 -10.04
C ARG A 71 7.92 21.98 -11.24
N LYS A 72 8.29 20.71 -11.38
CA LYS A 72 9.07 20.21 -12.52
C LYS A 72 8.32 20.35 -13.85
N ALA A 73 7.00 20.19 -13.83
CA ALA A 73 6.17 20.29 -15.02
C ALA A 73 5.91 21.75 -15.46
N GLY A 74 5.97 22.72 -14.54
CA GLY A 74 5.90 24.16 -14.81
C GLY A 74 4.69 24.57 -15.66
N LYS A 75 3.53 23.95 -15.41
CA LYS A 75 2.35 24.11 -16.28
C LYS A 75 1.63 25.42 -16.03
N ARG A 76 0.93 25.91 -17.06
CA ARG A 76 0.04 27.07 -16.97
C ARG A 76 -1.37 26.62 -16.60
N VAL A 77 -1.90 27.15 -15.51
CA VAL A 77 -3.22 26.80 -14.96
C VAL A 77 -4.14 28.01 -15.05
N VAL A 78 -5.25 27.88 -15.77
CA VAL A 78 -6.27 28.93 -15.88
C VAL A 78 -7.31 28.70 -14.80
N LEU A 79 -7.57 29.74 -14.01
CA LEU A 79 -8.52 29.74 -12.89
C LEU A 79 -9.67 30.69 -13.25
N PRO A 80 -10.85 30.18 -13.62
CA PRO A 80 -12.00 31.01 -14.00
C PRO A 80 -12.65 31.74 -12.82
N GLU A 81 -12.35 31.35 -11.57
CA GLU A 81 -12.88 31.95 -10.36
C GLU A 81 -12.01 33.10 -9.82
N GLY A 82 -11.50 33.98 -10.70
CA GLY A 82 -10.61 35.08 -10.34
C GLY A 82 -11.23 36.17 -9.45
N ASP A 83 -12.55 36.13 -9.24
CA ASP A 83 -13.28 37.02 -8.32
C ASP A 83 -13.40 36.46 -6.90
N GLU A 84 -12.96 35.23 -6.65
CA GLU A 84 -13.09 34.54 -5.38
C GLU A 84 -11.80 34.67 -4.54
N PRO A 85 -11.83 35.32 -3.35
CA PRO A 85 -10.61 35.66 -2.63
C PRO A 85 -9.72 34.47 -2.23
N ARG A 86 -10.29 33.28 -1.98
CA ARG A 86 -9.51 32.09 -1.63
C ARG A 86 -8.71 31.57 -2.83
N THR A 87 -9.29 31.63 -4.02
CA THR A 87 -8.69 31.24 -5.30
C THR A 87 -7.57 32.20 -5.68
N VAL A 88 -7.79 33.51 -5.51
CA VAL A 88 -6.74 34.52 -5.72
C VAL A 88 -5.56 34.30 -4.76
N LYS A 89 -5.83 34.09 -3.47
CA LYS A 89 -4.79 33.81 -2.47
C LYS A 89 -4.04 32.51 -2.76
N ALA A 90 -4.75 31.46 -3.18
CA ALA A 90 -4.13 30.19 -3.57
C ALA A 90 -3.24 30.35 -4.81
N ALA A 91 -3.70 31.09 -5.82
CA ALA A 91 -2.94 31.39 -7.04
C ALA A 91 -1.65 32.16 -6.72
N ALA A 92 -1.72 33.15 -5.81
CA ALA A 92 -0.55 33.89 -5.35
C ALA A 92 0.48 32.98 -4.67
N ILE A 93 0.04 32.11 -3.74
CA ILE A 93 0.92 31.15 -3.05
C ILE A 93 1.53 30.14 -4.04
N CYS A 94 0.74 29.66 -5.01
CA CYS A 94 1.21 28.74 -6.05
C CYS A 94 2.30 29.37 -6.94
N ALA A 95 2.14 30.65 -7.30
CA ALA A 95 3.12 31.40 -8.06
C ALA A 95 4.40 31.65 -7.25
N GLU A 96 4.27 32.09 -5.99
CA GLU A 96 5.41 32.35 -5.08
C GLU A 96 6.25 31.10 -4.84
N ARG A 97 5.60 29.93 -4.71
CA ARG A 97 6.27 28.63 -4.52
C ARG A 97 6.74 27.97 -5.82
N GLY A 98 6.56 28.64 -6.96
CA GLY A 98 6.95 28.15 -8.28
C GLY A 98 6.25 26.85 -8.70
N ILE A 99 5.06 26.57 -8.19
CA ILE A 99 4.35 25.30 -8.45
C ILE A 99 3.78 25.29 -9.88
N ALA A 100 3.22 26.41 -10.33
CA ALA A 100 2.59 26.57 -11.64
C ALA A 100 2.46 28.06 -12.00
N THR A 101 2.28 28.35 -13.29
CA THR A 101 1.92 29.70 -13.76
C THR A 101 0.40 29.86 -13.73
N CYS A 102 -0.13 30.55 -12.73
CA CYS A 102 -1.57 30.78 -12.60
C CYS A 102 -2.03 31.97 -13.45
N VAL A 103 -3.12 31.79 -14.21
CA VAL A 103 -3.82 32.86 -14.94
C VAL A 103 -5.23 32.96 -14.39
N LEU A 104 -5.57 34.11 -13.82
CA LEU A 104 -6.90 34.36 -13.27
C LEU A 104 -7.78 35.00 -14.36
N LEU A 105 -8.99 34.48 -14.54
CA LEU A 105 -10.04 35.15 -15.30
C LEU A 105 -11.04 35.72 -14.30
N GLY A 106 -11.32 37.01 -14.41
CA GLY A 106 -12.18 37.70 -13.46
C GLY A 106 -12.27 39.18 -13.80
N ASN A 107 -13.19 39.87 -13.15
CA ASN A 107 -13.41 41.27 -13.40
C ASN A 107 -12.45 42.10 -12.52
N GLN A 108 -11.52 42.81 -13.15
CA GLN A 108 -10.41 43.51 -12.49
C GLN A 108 -10.87 44.48 -11.38
N MET A 109 -12.11 44.98 -11.45
CA MET A 109 -12.69 45.93 -10.49
C MET A 109 -12.93 45.33 -9.08
N LYS A 110 -13.08 44.00 -8.94
CA LYS A 110 -13.36 43.35 -7.65
C LYS A 110 -12.12 42.79 -6.94
N SER A 111 -10.98 42.69 -7.62
CA SER A 111 -9.78 42.02 -7.12
C SER A 111 -8.83 42.91 -6.30
N THR A 112 -9.06 44.23 -6.27
CA THR A 112 -8.11 45.22 -5.71
C THR A 112 -8.62 45.90 -4.42
N ALA A 113 -9.51 45.24 -3.67
CA ALA A 113 -10.02 45.71 -2.38
C ALA A 113 -9.42 44.91 -1.21
#